data_AF-A0AAX3M445-F1
#
_entry.id   AF-A0AAX3M445-F1
#
_cell.length_a   1.000
_cell.length_b   1.000
_cell.length_c   1.000
_cell.angle_alpha   90.00
_cell.angle_beta   90.00
_cell.angle_gamma   90.00
#
_symmetry.space_group_name_H-M   'P 1'
#
loop_
_entity.id
_entity.type
_entity.pdbx_description
1 polymer ?
#
loop_
_entity_poly.entity_id
_entity_poly.type
_entity_poly.pdbx_seq_one_letter_code
_entity_poly.pdbx_strand_id
1 'polypeptide(L)'
;MYAKNKVMNMLCLITVLLSFIVFALHQYTHLIPVDRMAGMDHSAMSHSSMEHITIFRYILLAVPLILLIWSASLFRSRSDHAYLPVINTLVLTLGSIGLIAAGNGLVEYHFSVFMVVAFVAFYDSIALVLLSTAIFAFHHLAGFFLFPELLCGEHAYSFSLLLIHAIFLLLTSGAAILIIVAKKNTTQALQSQNDEASARNQQSLINLQHTEQYMEQSAGSLRLHSQSLVSLSEHIADAVQLLRTQASDELLPSQQVSEQQLTQVADAIYQIAASLEQLHQSSTITLERAQLGQQSLTQITDQVSSLQVDVDDMASGIHAMSDQSYEIARFVDIIANLAEQTNLLALNASIEAARAGQHGQSFAVVAQEVKKLSLETSSALKMISGIIAQFSL
;
A
#
# COMPACT_ATOMS: atom_id res chain seq x y z
N MET A 1 1.81 -9.33 -5.81
CA MET A 1 1.05 -10.22 -6.75
C MET A 1 0.88 -11.65 -6.22
N TYR A 2 1.90 -12.26 -5.61
CA TYR A 2 1.82 -13.61 -5.02
C TYR A 2 0.60 -13.85 -4.12
N ALA A 3 0.42 -13.02 -3.08
CA ALA A 3 -0.70 -13.17 -2.12
C ALA A 3 -2.06 -13.06 -2.81
N LYS A 4 -2.21 -12.12 -3.76
CA LYS A 4 -3.43 -11.98 -4.55
C LYS A 4 -3.74 -13.25 -5.34
N ASN A 5 -2.74 -13.80 -6.04
CA ASN A 5 -2.92 -15.02 -6.83
C ASN A 5 -3.20 -16.26 -5.97
N LYS A 6 -2.63 -16.33 -4.76
CA LYS A 6 -2.90 -17.42 -3.81
C LYS A 6 -4.36 -17.40 -3.34
N VAL A 7 -4.84 -16.26 -2.86
CA VAL A 7 -6.24 -16.09 -2.42
C VAL A 7 -7.19 -16.37 -3.57
N MET A 8 -6.90 -15.83 -4.76
CA MET A 8 -7.77 -16.02 -5.92
C MET A 8 -7.80 -17.47 -6.42
N ASN A 9 -6.69 -18.21 -6.37
CA ASN A 9 -6.70 -19.65 -6.68
C ASN A 9 -7.56 -20.45 -5.67
N MET A 10 -7.52 -20.09 -4.39
CA MET A 10 -8.38 -20.72 -3.37
C MET A 10 -9.87 -20.43 -3.65
N LEU A 11 -10.21 -19.18 -3.97
CA LEU A 11 -11.58 -18.81 -4.35
C LEU A 11 -12.03 -19.54 -5.63
N CYS A 12 -11.15 -19.65 -6.63
CA CYS A 12 -11.40 -20.44 -7.84
C CYS A 12 -11.73 -21.90 -7.50
N LEU A 13 -10.93 -22.54 -6.65
CA LEU A 13 -11.16 -23.91 -6.20
C LEU A 13 -12.52 -24.04 -5.49
N ILE A 14 -12.85 -23.13 -4.57
CA ILE A 14 -14.12 -23.14 -3.85
C ILE A 14 -15.30 -22.99 -4.82
N THR A 15 -15.24 -22.04 -5.76
CA THR A 15 -16.32 -21.80 -6.73
C THR A 15 -16.57 -23.02 -7.61
N VAL A 16 -15.50 -23.65 -8.14
CA VAL A 16 -15.63 -24.86 -8.96
C VAL A 16 -16.13 -26.04 -8.13
N LEU A 17 -15.60 -26.24 -6.92
CA LEU A 17 -16.05 -27.32 -6.05
C LEU A 17 -17.54 -27.16 -5.68
N LEU A 18 -17.97 -25.93 -5.40
CA LEU A 18 -19.37 -25.61 -5.12
C LEU A 18 -20.28 -25.94 -6.32
N SER A 19 -19.86 -25.67 -7.56
CA SER A 19 -20.66 -26.02 -8.75
C SER A 19 -20.84 -27.53 -8.88
N PHE A 20 -19.82 -28.33 -8.59
CA PHE A 20 -19.94 -29.80 -8.59
C PHE A 20 -20.81 -30.32 -7.43
N ILE A 21 -20.71 -29.73 -6.24
CA ILE A 21 -21.58 -30.10 -5.11
C ILE A 21 -23.03 -29.82 -5.45
N VAL A 22 -23.34 -28.62 -5.95
CA VAL A 22 -24.70 -28.23 -6.34
C VAL A 22 -25.24 -29.16 -7.43
N PHE A 23 -24.42 -29.47 -8.43
CA PHE A 23 -24.79 -30.44 -9.47
C PHE A 23 -25.13 -31.82 -8.88
N ALA A 24 -24.28 -32.34 -8.00
CA ALA A 24 -24.50 -33.63 -7.37
C ALA A 24 -25.74 -33.64 -6.46
N LEU A 25 -25.99 -32.54 -5.73
CA LEU A 25 -27.18 -32.42 -4.89
C LEU A 25 -28.45 -32.45 -5.73
N HIS A 26 -28.55 -31.65 -6.80
CA HIS A 26 -29.73 -31.66 -7.66
C HIS A 26 -29.90 -32.99 -8.43
N GLN A 27 -28.82 -33.68 -8.77
CA GLN A 27 -28.88 -34.94 -9.50
C GLN A 27 -29.22 -36.16 -8.62
N TYR A 28 -28.71 -36.22 -7.39
CA TYR A 28 -28.76 -37.44 -6.56
C TYR A 28 -29.57 -37.29 -5.28
N THR A 29 -29.90 -36.05 -4.89
CA THR A 29 -30.67 -35.80 -3.67
C THR A 29 -31.92 -35.01 -4.00
N HIS A 30 -33.09 -35.59 -3.80
CA HIS A 30 -34.37 -34.86 -3.81
C HIS A 30 -34.52 -33.90 -2.60
N LEU A 31 -33.40 -33.47 -1.99
CA LEU A 31 -33.34 -32.61 -0.81
C LEU A 31 -33.89 -31.20 -1.08
N ILE A 32 -33.81 -30.74 -2.34
CA ILE A 32 -34.47 -29.53 -2.82
C ILE A 32 -35.59 -30.02 -3.75
N PRO A 33 -36.83 -30.19 -3.26
CA PRO A 33 -37.91 -30.70 -4.08
C PRO A 33 -38.27 -29.65 -5.15
N VAL A 34 -37.81 -29.88 -6.38
CA VAL A 34 -38.31 -29.15 -7.56
C VAL A 34 -39.80 -29.45 -7.77
N ASP A 35 -40.24 -30.67 -7.41
CA ASP A 35 -41.57 -31.21 -7.72
C ASP A 35 -42.70 -30.84 -6.75
N ARG A 36 -42.45 -30.08 -5.67
CA ARG A 36 -43.51 -29.75 -4.68
C ARG A 36 -44.16 -28.37 -4.84
N MET A 37 -43.79 -27.60 -5.86
CA MET A 37 -44.36 -26.26 -6.10
C MET A 37 -45.00 -26.03 -7.48
N ALA A 38 -45.19 -27.04 -8.32
CA ALA A 38 -46.02 -26.87 -9.51
C ALA A 38 -46.54 -28.21 -10.04
N GLY A 39 -47.85 -28.41 -10.02
CA GLY A 39 -48.48 -29.48 -10.79
C GLY A 39 -48.64 -29.03 -12.24
N MET A 40 -47.91 -29.64 -13.18
CA MET A 40 -48.35 -29.89 -14.56
C MET A 40 -47.35 -30.72 -15.39
N ASP A 41 -47.88 -31.34 -16.44
CA ASP A 41 -47.35 -32.43 -17.28
C ASP A 41 -46.02 -32.15 -18.02
N HIS A 42 -45.10 -33.12 -17.95
CA HIS A 42 -43.85 -33.22 -18.73
C HIS A 42 -44.02 -33.56 -20.23
N SER A 43 -45.16 -33.25 -20.86
CA SER A 43 -45.56 -33.88 -22.14
C SER A 43 -45.23 -33.12 -23.43
N ALA A 44 -44.18 -32.28 -23.48
CA ALA A 44 -43.88 -31.52 -24.71
C ALA A 44 -42.40 -31.14 -25.00
N MET A 45 -41.40 -31.81 -24.44
CA MET A 45 -40.00 -31.63 -24.92
C MET A 45 -39.52 -32.84 -25.72
N SER A 46 -38.96 -32.60 -26.91
CA SER A 46 -38.38 -33.65 -27.74
C SER A 46 -37.14 -34.26 -27.07
N HIS A 47 -36.91 -35.55 -27.23
CA HIS A 47 -35.73 -36.23 -26.64
C HIS A 47 -34.40 -35.59 -27.07
N SER A 48 -34.30 -35.05 -28.30
CA SER A 48 -33.08 -34.39 -28.79
C SER A 48 -32.77 -33.07 -28.07
N SER A 49 -33.79 -32.26 -27.76
CA SER A 49 -33.59 -31.03 -26.97
C SER A 49 -33.08 -31.33 -25.55
N MET A 50 -33.53 -32.44 -24.94
CA MET A 50 -33.09 -32.85 -23.61
C MET A 50 -31.61 -33.30 -23.58
N GLU A 51 -31.15 -33.99 -24.63
CA GLU A 51 -29.75 -34.40 -24.76
C GLU A 51 -28.80 -33.21 -24.93
N HIS A 52 -29.15 -32.23 -25.80
CA HIS A 52 -28.32 -31.04 -26.02
C HIS A 52 -28.14 -30.20 -24.75
N ILE A 53 -29.21 -30.00 -23.97
CA ILE A 53 -29.16 -29.27 -22.70
C ILE A 53 -28.24 -29.98 -21.69
N THR A 54 -28.31 -31.31 -21.65
CA THR A 54 -27.48 -32.12 -20.75
C THR A 54 -26.00 -32.05 -21.13
N ILE A 55 -25.67 -32.16 -22.42
CA ILE A 55 -24.29 -32.03 -22.91
C ILE A 55 -23.72 -30.64 -22.59
N PHE A 56 -24.49 -29.58 -22.85
CA PHE A 56 -24.03 -28.22 -22.60
C PHE A 56 -23.77 -27.97 -21.12
N ARG A 57 -24.61 -28.52 -20.23
CA ARG A 57 -24.39 -28.47 -18.77
C ARG A 57 -23.06 -29.09 -18.36
N TYR A 58 -22.71 -30.26 -18.90
CA TYR A 58 -21.42 -30.88 -18.62
C TYR A 58 -20.24 -30.05 -19.14
N ILE A 59 -20.38 -29.41 -20.30
CA ILE A 59 -19.35 -28.50 -20.84
C ILE A 59 -19.14 -27.31 -19.88
N LEU A 60 -20.23 -26.69 -19.38
CA LEU A 60 -20.17 -25.57 -18.44
C LEU A 60 -19.52 -25.94 -17.10
N LEU A 61 -19.57 -27.21 -16.68
CA LEU A 61 -18.87 -27.71 -15.50
C LEU A 61 -17.41 -28.10 -15.79
N ALA A 62 -17.12 -28.64 -16.97
CA ALA A 62 -15.79 -29.11 -17.34
C ALA A 62 -14.82 -27.97 -17.66
N VAL A 63 -15.26 -26.93 -18.36
CA VAL A 63 -14.38 -25.82 -18.79
C VAL A 63 -13.74 -25.08 -17.59
N PRO A 64 -14.48 -24.66 -16.55
CA PRO A 64 -13.89 -24.03 -15.36
C PRO A 64 -12.91 -24.96 -14.62
N LEU A 65 -13.18 -26.28 -14.60
CA LEU A 65 -12.28 -27.26 -13.99
C LEU A 65 -10.95 -27.37 -14.74
N ILE A 66 -10.97 -27.41 -16.08
CA ILE A 66 -9.76 -27.42 -16.91
C ILE A 66 -8.95 -26.14 -16.68
N LEU A 67 -9.62 -24.98 -16.67
CA LEU A 67 -8.97 -23.70 -16.40
C LEU A 67 -8.43 -23.61 -14.97
N LEU A 68 -9.09 -24.21 -13.99
CA LEU A 68 -8.61 -24.28 -12.61
C LEU A 68 -7.33 -25.12 -12.51
N ILE A 69 -7.31 -26.30 -13.14
CA ILE A 69 -6.11 -27.15 -13.19
C ILE A 69 -4.95 -26.40 -13.85
N TRP A 70 -5.23 -25.68 -14.95
CA TRP A 70 -4.24 -24.86 -15.63
C TRP A 70 -3.74 -23.71 -14.74
N SER A 71 -4.63 -23.00 -14.05
CA SER A 71 -4.27 -21.94 -13.12
C SER A 71 -3.41 -22.45 -11.96
N ALA A 72 -3.81 -23.58 -11.35
CA ALA A 72 -3.08 -24.19 -10.24
C ALA A 72 -1.69 -24.68 -10.67
N SER A 73 -1.59 -25.29 -11.86
CA SER A 73 -0.32 -25.70 -12.46
C SER A 73 0.59 -24.49 -12.70
N LEU A 74 0.06 -23.43 -13.32
CA LEU A 74 0.81 -22.21 -13.61
C LEU A 74 1.24 -21.49 -12.32
N PHE A 75 0.38 -21.43 -11.31
CA PHE A 75 0.70 -20.84 -10.01
C PHE A 75 1.82 -21.59 -9.29
N ARG A 76 1.85 -22.92 -9.41
CA ARG A 76 2.87 -23.78 -8.80
C ARG A 76 4.23 -23.63 -9.50
N SER A 77 4.24 -23.42 -10.81
CA SER A 77 5.47 -23.18 -11.58
C SER A 77 5.98 -21.74 -11.45
N ARG A 78 5.09 -20.75 -11.53
CA ARG A 78 5.41 -19.32 -11.48
C ARG A 78 4.24 -18.53 -10.88
N SER A 79 4.35 -18.26 -9.60
CA SER A 79 3.26 -17.70 -8.79
C SER A 79 2.95 -16.21 -9.06
N ASP A 80 3.85 -15.50 -9.75
CA ASP A 80 3.73 -14.10 -10.15
C ASP A 80 3.38 -13.91 -11.64
N HIS A 81 3.02 -14.99 -12.36
CA HIS A 81 2.79 -14.95 -13.80
C HIS A 81 1.69 -13.95 -14.21
N ALA A 82 1.95 -13.13 -15.24
CA ALA A 82 1.06 -12.04 -15.67
C ALA A 82 -0.35 -12.50 -16.14
N TYR A 83 -0.47 -13.73 -16.65
CA TYR A 83 -1.74 -14.33 -17.08
C TYR A 83 -2.60 -14.91 -15.94
N LEU A 84 -2.05 -15.15 -14.75
CA LEU A 84 -2.81 -15.75 -13.64
C LEU A 84 -4.09 -14.96 -13.28
N PRO A 85 -4.06 -13.61 -13.19
CA PRO A 85 -5.26 -12.83 -12.92
C PRO A 85 -6.36 -13.02 -13.97
N VAL A 86 -6.00 -13.11 -15.24
CA VAL A 86 -6.95 -13.34 -16.34
C VAL A 86 -7.54 -14.74 -16.24
N ILE A 87 -6.69 -15.76 -16.06
CA ILE A 87 -7.15 -17.15 -15.96
C ILE A 87 -8.06 -17.32 -14.74
N ASN A 88 -7.69 -16.81 -13.57
CA ASN A 88 -8.52 -16.85 -12.36
C ASN A 88 -9.85 -16.13 -12.56
N THR A 89 -9.86 -14.98 -13.23
CA THR A 89 -11.09 -14.26 -13.58
C THR A 89 -12.01 -15.13 -14.45
N LEU A 90 -11.45 -15.83 -15.44
CA LEU A 90 -12.20 -16.75 -16.29
C LEU A 90 -12.72 -17.97 -15.50
N VAL A 91 -11.90 -18.56 -14.63
CA VAL A 91 -12.33 -19.69 -13.77
C VAL A 91 -13.51 -19.29 -12.89
N LEU A 92 -13.43 -18.15 -12.19
CA LEU A 92 -14.50 -17.66 -11.33
C LEU A 92 -15.78 -17.35 -12.11
N THR A 93 -15.63 -16.63 -13.24
CA THR A 93 -16.77 -16.21 -14.06
C THR A 93 -17.48 -17.40 -14.68
N LEU A 94 -16.73 -18.29 -15.34
CA LEU A 94 -17.30 -19.50 -15.96
C LEU A 94 -17.74 -20.52 -14.90
N GLY A 95 -17.06 -20.58 -13.75
CA GLY A 95 -17.48 -21.42 -12.62
C GLY A 95 -18.81 -20.98 -12.02
N SER A 96 -19.06 -19.67 -11.90
CA SER A 96 -20.37 -19.12 -11.50
C SER A 96 -21.45 -19.42 -12.55
N ILE A 97 -21.13 -19.34 -13.84
CA ILE A 97 -22.05 -19.78 -14.91
C ILE A 97 -22.37 -21.28 -14.78
N GLY A 98 -21.35 -22.11 -14.56
CA GLY A 98 -21.53 -23.55 -14.33
C GLY A 98 -22.35 -23.85 -13.07
N LEU A 99 -22.20 -23.04 -12.01
CA LEU A 99 -22.99 -23.14 -10.78
C LEU A 99 -24.48 -22.85 -11.03
N ILE A 100 -24.81 -21.82 -11.83
CA ILE A 100 -26.19 -21.51 -12.22
C ILE A 100 -26.81 -22.69 -12.99
N ALA A 101 -26.10 -23.19 -14.00
CA ALA A 101 -26.56 -24.32 -14.81
C ALA A 101 -26.68 -25.63 -14.01
N ALA A 102 -25.77 -25.87 -13.07
CA ALA A 102 -25.81 -27.01 -12.15
C ALA A 102 -27.01 -26.95 -11.19
N GLY A 103 -27.40 -25.74 -10.80
CA GLY A 103 -28.54 -25.46 -9.93
C GLY A 103 -29.88 -25.37 -10.64
N ASN A 104 -30.00 -25.91 -11.85
CA ASN A 104 -31.20 -25.85 -12.70
C ASN A 104 -31.73 -24.42 -12.92
N GLY A 105 -30.84 -23.41 -12.99
CA GLY A 105 -31.21 -22.03 -13.27
C GLY A 105 -31.97 -21.32 -12.14
N LEU A 106 -31.97 -21.86 -10.91
CA LEU A 106 -32.60 -21.19 -9.77
C LEU A 106 -31.99 -19.81 -9.48
N VAL A 107 -32.84 -18.87 -9.06
CA VAL A 107 -32.48 -17.45 -8.86
C VAL A 107 -31.40 -17.28 -7.79
N GLU A 108 -31.38 -18.13 -6.76
CA GLU A 108 -30.41 -18.06 -5.67
C GLU A 108 -28.97 -18.25 -6.16
N TYR A 109 -28.74 -19.11 -7.16
CA TYR A 109 -27.40 -19.33 -7.70
C TYR A 109 -26.91 -18.16 -8.55
N HIS A 110 -27.82 -17.29 -9.03
CA HIS A 110 -27.44 -16.07 -9.74
C HIS A 110 -26.77 -15.04 -8.83
N PHE A 111 -26.95 -15.12 -7.50
CA PHE A 111 -26.21 -14.26 -6.57
C PHE A 111 -24.69 -14.47 -6.64
N SER A 112 -24.24 -15.62 -7.15
CA SER A 112 -22.82 -15.89 -7.37
C SER A 112 -22.16 -14.92 -8.36
N VAL A 113 -22.93 -14.34 -9.30
CA VAL A 113 -22.46 -13.35 -10.27
C VAL A 113 -21.88 -12.13 -9.55
N PHE A 114 -22.63 -11.59 -8.58
CA PHE A 114 -22.22 -10.40 -7.82
C PHE A 114 -21.02 -10.68 -6.93
N MET A 115 -20.98 -11.87 -6.33
CA MET A 115 -19.84 -12.32 -5.53
C MET A 115 -18.57 -12.43 -6.38
N VAL A 116 -18.66 -12.99 -7.59
CA VAL A 116 -17.51 -13.10 -8.50
C VAL A 116 -17.01 -11.73 -8.93
N VAL A 117 -17.89 -10.78 -9.26
CA VAL A 117 -17.48 -9.40 -9.59
C VAL A 117 -16.70 -8.77 -8.43
N ALA A 118 -17.17 -8.98 -7.19
CA ALA A 118 -16.46 -8.52 -5.99
C ALA A 118 -15.09 -9.20 -5.81
N PHE A 119 -14.99 -10.51 -6.06
CA PHE A 119 -13.71 -11.24 -6.01
C PHE A 119 -12.74 -10.73 -7.08
N VAL A 120 -13.19 -10.51 -8.31
CA VAL A 120 -12.35 -10.00 -9.40
C VAL A 120 -11.83 -8.60 -9.08
N ALA A 121 -12.62 -7.76 -8.39
CA ALA A 121 -12.21 -6.44 -7.95
C ALA A 121 -10.98 -6.46 -7.02
N PHE A 122 -10.71 -7.57 -6.31
CA PHE A 122 -9.53 -7.76 -5.47
C PHE A 122 -8.20 -7.64 -6.24
N TYR A 123 -8.22 -7.87 -7.56
CA TYR A 123 -7.06 -7.65 -8.40
C TYR A 123 -6.71 -6.16 -8.60
N ASP A 124 -7.55 -5.23 -8.15
CA ASP A 124 -7.44 -3.79 -8.39
C ASP A 124 -7.33 -3.45 -9.91
N SER A 125 -7.96 -4.27 -10.77
CA SER A 125 -7.91 -4.10 -12.23
C SER A 125 -9.28 -3.88 -12.82
N ILE A 126 -9.53 -2.66 -13.31
CA ILE A 126 -10.76 -2.28 -14.01
C ILE A 126 -10.99 -3.18 -15.23
N ALA A 127 -9.92 -3.52 -15.96
CA ALA A 127 -10.03 -4.37 -17.15
C ALA A 127 -10.55 -5.77 -16.83
N LEU A 128 -10.15 -6.36 -15.69
CA LEU A 128 -10.63 -7.68 -15.27
C LEU A 128 -12.10 -7.64 -14.83
N VAL A 129 -12.50 -6.58 -14.11
CA VAL A 129 -13.91 -6.37 -13.75
C VAL A 129 -14.75 -6.26 -15.02
N LEU A 130 -14.37 -5.40 -15.96
CA LEU A 130 -15.07 -5.25 -17.24
C LEU A 130 -15.13 -6.55 -18.05
N LEU A 131 -14.06 -7.34 -18.07
CA LEU A 131 -14.03 -8.64 -18.72
C LEU A 131 -15.09 -9.58 -18.12
N SER A 132 -15.13 -9.71 -16.80
CA SER A 132 -16.10 -10.56 -16.11
C SER A 132 -17.54 -10.07 -16.34
N THR A 133 -17.78 -8.76 -16.20
CA THR A 133 -19.08 -8.13 -16.45
C THR A 133 -19.57 -8.39 -17.89
N ALA A 134 -18.69 -8.27 -18.88
CA ALA A 134 -19.02 -8.50 -20.28
C ALA A 134 -19.39 -9.96 -20.55
N ILE A 135 -18.64 -10.91 -19.98
CA ILE A 135 -18.94 -12.35 -20.10
C ILE A 135 -20.30 -12.65 -19.45
N PHE A 136 -20.57 -12.13 -18.25
CA PHE A 136 -21.87 -12.34 -17.61
C PHE A 136 -23.01 -11.70 -18.40
N ALA A 137 -22.86 -10.48 -18.90
CA ALA A 137 -23.87 -9.81 -19.70
C ALA A 137 -24.19 -10.59 -20.98
N PHE A 138 -23.15 -11.06 -21.69
CA PHE A 138 -23.31 -11.89 -22.88
C PHE A 138 -23.99 -13.22 -22.53
N HIS A 139 -23.56 -13.90 -21.47
CA HIS A 139 -24.15 -15.16 -21.02
C HIS A 139 -25.64 -15.02 -20.71
N HIS A 140 -26.03 -14.00 -19.93
CA HIS A 140 -27.43 -13.82 -19.55
C HIS A 140 -28.30 -13.41 -20.74
N LEU A 141 -27.78 -12.56 -21.63
CA LEU A 141 -28.52 -12.16 -22.83
C LEU A 141 -28.67 -13.33 -23.82
N ALA A 142 -27.58 -14.00 -24.16
CA ALA A 142 -27.59 -15.12 -25.11
C ALA A 142 -28.30 -16.35 -24.54
N GLY A 143 -28.06 -16.67 -23.26
CA GLY A 143 -28.70 -17.78 -22.56
C GLY A 143 -30.22 -17.63 -22.49
N PHE A 144 -30.74 -16.42 -22.29
CA PHE A 144 -32.18 -16.16 -22.28
C PHE A 144 -32.87 -16.53 -23.59
N PHE A 145 -32.20 -16.32 -24.74
CA PHE A 145 -32.78 -16.62 -26.06
C PHE A 145 -32.46 -18.03 -26.58
N LEU A 146 -31.29 -18.57 -26.25
CA LEU A 146 -30.79 -19.83 -26.83
C LEU A 146 -31.04 -21.03 -25.92
N PHE A 147 -30.92 -20.86 -24.60
CA PHE A 147 -30.95 -21.94 -23.61
C PHE A 147 -31.61 -21.47 -22.29
N PRO A 148 -32.88 -21.02 -22.34
CA PRO A 148 -33.55 -20.47 -21.16
C PRO A 148 -33.64 -21.49 -20.01
N GLU A 149 -33.75 -22.78 -20.28
CA GLU A 149 -33.83 -23.82 -19.25
C GLU A 149 -32.55 -23.89 -18.37
N LEU A 150 -31.38 -23.64 -18.97
CA LEU A 150 -30.09 -23.65 -18.26
C LEU A 150 -29.84 -22.36 -17.48
N LEU A 151 -30.31 -21.23 -18.00
CA LEU A 151 -30.12 -19.93 -17.37
C LEU A 151 -31.17 -19.68 -16.30
N CYS A 152 -32.43 -19.96 -16.60
CA CYS A 152 -33.61 -19.44 -15.91
C CYS A 152 -34.44 -20.51 -15.21
N GLY A 153 -34.14 -21.80 -15.45
CA GLY A 153 -34.93 -22.92 -14.98
C GLY A 153 -36.28 -23.06 -15.69
N GLU A 154 -37.07 -24.04 -15.28
CA GLU A 154 -38.34 -24.41 -15.95
C GLU A 154 -39.51 -23.44 -15.64
N HIS A 155 -39.33 -22.44 -14.77
CA HIS A 155 -40.39 -21.51 -14.38
C HIS A 155 -40.02 -20.04 -14.62
N ALA A 156 -40.68 -19.43 -15.60
CA ALA A 156 -41.03 -18.01 -15.67
C ALA A 156 -39.97 -16.97 -15.22
N TYR A 157 -38.71 -17.13 -15.64
CA TYR A 157 -37.78 -16.01 -15.56
C TYR A 157 -38.22 -14.94 -16.56
N SER A 158 -38.88 -13.92 -16.03
CA SER A 158 -39.41 -12.86 -16.87
C SER A 158 -38.27 -12.03 -17.46
N PHE A 159 -38.52 -11.46 -18.63
CA PHE A 159 -37.62 -10.46 -19.20
C PHE A 159 -37.39 -9.27 -18.24
N SER A 160 -38.37 -8.94 -17.39
CA SER A 160 -38.22 -7.91 -16.36
C SER A 160 -37.20 -8.31 -15.27
N LEU A 161 -37.14 -9.58 -14.87
CA LEU A 161 -36.14 -10.06 -13.91
C LEU A 161 -34.74 -10.02 -14.51
N LEU A 162 -34.59 -10.38 -15.80
CA LEU A 162 -33.33 -10.22 -16.55
C LEU A 162 -32.84 -8.77 -16.53
N LEU A 163 -33.74 -7.81 -16.78
CA LEU A 163 -33.41 -6.39 -16.77
C LEU A 163 -32.98 -5.92 -15.37
N ILE A 164 -33.69 -6.34 -14.32
CA ILE A 164 -33.33 -6.03 -12.93
C ILE A 164 -31.95 -6.61 -12.61
N HIS A 165 -31.70 -7.86 -13.00
CA HIS A 165 -30.40 -8.50 -12.79
C HIS A 165 -29.27 -7.77 -13.52
N ALA A 166 -29.50 -7.35 -14.77
CA ALA A 166 -28.55 -6.55 -15.54
C ALA A 166 -28.23 -5.21 -14.85
N ILE A 167 -29.24 -4.54 -14.28
CA ILE A 167 -29.04 -3.31 -13.50
C ILE A 167 -28.15 -3.58 -12.28
N PHE A 168 -28.42 -4.64 -11.51
CA PHE A 168 -27.58 -4.99 -10.36
C PHE A 168 -26.14 -5.35 -10.77
N LEU A 169 -25.96 -6.06 -11.89
CA LEU A 169 -24.63 -6.37 -12.42
C LEU A 169 -23.86 -5.09 -12.77
N LEU A 170 -24.51 -4.13 -13.43
CA LEU A 170 -23.90 -2.83 -13.75
C LEU A 170 -23.60 -2.00 -12.50
N LEU A 171 -24.50 -1.97 -11.52
CA LEU A 171 -24.30 -1.24 -10.26
C LEU A 171 -23.15 -1.83 -9.44
N THR A 172 -23.11 -3.15 -9.30
CA THR A 172 -22.03 -3.85 -8.57
C THR A 172 -20.68 -3.69 -9.26
N SER A 173 -20.62 -3.82 -10.59
CA SER A 173 -19.41 -3.56 -11.37
C SER A 173 -18.97 -2.10 -11.27
N GLY A 174 -19.90 -1.16 -11.35
CA GLY A 174 -19.65 0.27 -11.20
C GLY A 174 -19.10 0.61 -9.81
N ALA A 175 -19.71 0.07 -8.74
CA ALA A 175 -19.22 0.24 -7.38
C ALA A 175 -17.81 -0.32 -7.19
N ALA A 176 -17.54 -1.52 -7.71
CA ALA A 176 -16.20 -2.11 -7.70
C ALA A 176 -15.17 -1.22 -8.41
N ILE A 177 -15.51 -0.69 -9.59
CA ILE A 177 -14.63 0.23 -10.34
C ILE A 177 -14.39 1.52 -9.56
N LEU A 178 -15.42 2.11 -8.94
CA LEU A 178 -15.29 3.31 -8.11
C LEU A 178 -14.34 3.09 -6.93
N ILE A 179 -14.44 1.94 -6.25
CA ILE A 179 -13.53 1.58 -5.16
C ILE A 179 -12.09 1.49 -5.66
N ILE A 180 -11.86 0.86 -6.82
CA ILE A 180 -10.52 0.73 -7.42
C ILE A 180 -9.95 2.11 -7.77
N VAL A 181 -10.75 2.99 -8.38
CA VAL A 181 -10.34 4.35 -8.74
C VAL A 181 -10.04 5.18 -7.49
N ALA A 182 -10.91 5.14 -6.48
CA ALA A 182 -10.72 5.85 -5.23
C ALA A 182 -9.43 5.42 -4.53
N LYS A 183 -9.18 4.11 -4.44
CA LYS A 183 -7.94 3.55 -3.89
C LYS A 183 -6.71 4.06 -4.65
N LYS A 184 -6.72 4.00 -5.98
CA LYS A 184 -5.61 4.47 -6.83
C LYS A 184 -5.33 5.95 -6.64
N ASN A 185 -6.37 6.79 -6.60
CA ASN A 185 -6.23 8.23 -6.40
C ASN A 185 -5.62 8.56 -5.04
N THR A 186 -6.07 7.89 -3.96
CA THR A 186 -5.50 8.08 -2.62
C THR A 186 -4.02 7.70 -2.57
N THR A 187 -3.64 6.56 -3.15
CA THR A 187 -2.23 6.14 -3.21
C THR A 187 -1.38 7.14 -4.00
N GLN A 188 -1.88 7.65 -5.13
CA GLN A 188 -1.17 8.66 -5.92
C GLN A 188 -1.05 10.00 -5.18
N ALA A 189 -2.09 10.44 -4.47
CA ALA A 189 -2.07 11.66 -3.67
C ALA A 189 -1.03 11.58 -2.54
N LEU A 190 -0.95 10.43 -1.84
CA LEU A 190 0.06 10.20 -0.81
C LEU A 190 1.48 10.23 -1.39
N GLN A 191 1.71 9.60 -2.54
CA GLN A 191 3.01 9.65 -3.21
C GLN A 191 3.39 11.08 -3.60
N SER A 192 2.47 11.83 -4.21
CA SER A 192 2.70 13.23 -4.59
C SER A 192 3.02 14.10 -3.38
N GLN A 193 2.34 13.90 -2.25
CA GLN A 193 2.61 14.64 -1.01
C GLN A 193 4.02 14.35 -0.46
N ASN A 194 4.47 13.10 -0.56
CA ASN A 194 5.83 12.72 -0.17
C ASN A 194 6.88 13.35 -1.09
N ASP A 195 6.66 13.30 -2.40
CA ASP A 195 7.56 13.89 -3.39
C ASP A 195 7.65 15.42 -3.22
N GLU A 196 6.54 16.10 -2.95
CA GLU A 196 6.48 17.54 -2.63
C GLU A 196 7.17 17.89 -1.31
N ALA A 197 7.08 17.02 -0.29
CA ALA A 197 7.78 17.20 0.97
C ALA A 197 9.30 17.09 0.77
N SER A 198 9.76 16.08 0.03
CA SER A 198 11.17 15.92 -0.32
C SER A 198 11.71 17.11 -1.13
N ALA A 199 10.94 17.60 -2.11
CA ALA A 199 11.32 18.79 -2.87
C ALA A 199 11.42 20.06 -1.99
N ARG A 200 10.48 20.25 -1.05
CA ARG A 200 10.53 21.36 -0.08
C ARG A 200 11.73 21.28 0.87
N ASN A 201 12.10 20.08 1.30
CA ASN A 201 13.29 19.87 2.13
C ASN A 201 14.56 20.22 1.35
N GLN A 202 14.67 19.76 0.09
CA GLN A 202 15.80 20.09 -0.77
C GLN A 202 15.91 21.61 -1.03
N GLN A 203 14.79 22.29 -1.27
CA GLN A 203 14.80 23.75 -1.43
C GLN A 203 15.20 24.47 -0.13
N SER A 204 14.76 23.98 1.02
CA SER A 204 15.17 24.51 2.33
C SER A 204 16.68 24.39 2.54
N LEU A 205 17.28 23.26 2.17
CA LEU A 205 18.74 23.07 2.23
C LEU A 205 19.50 24.09 1.37
N ILE A 206 19.04 24.33 0.13
CA ILE A 206 19.65 25.34 -0.76
C ILE A 206 19.55 26.75 -0.15
N ASN A 207 18.39 27.09 0.43
CA ASN A 207 18.19 28.40 1.06
C ASN A 207 19.07 28.58 2.31
N LEU A 208 19.23 27.52 3.11
CA LEU A 208 20.12 27.52 4.27
C LEU A 208 21.58 27.73 3.86
N GLN A 209 22.04 27.02 2.82
CA GLN A 209 23.39 27.19 2.27
C GLN A 209 23.63 28.62 1.76
N HIS A 210 22.66 29.22 1.07
CA HIS A 210 22.79 30.61 0.63
C HIS A 210 22.84 31.60 1.81
N THR A 211 22.05 31.33 2.86
CA THR A 211 22.05 32.15 4.09
C THR A 211 23.38 32.02 4.83
N GLU A 212 23.95 30.82 4.88
CA GLU A 212 25.28 30.55 5.45
C GLU A 212 26.38 31.33 4.72
N GLN A 213 26.38 31.32 3.38
CA GLN A 213 27.32 32.09 2.57
C GLN A 213 27.18 33.60 2.79
N TYR A 214 25.95 34.12 2.82
CA TYR A 214 25.70 35.54 3.05
C TYR A 214 26.19 36.01 4.42
N MET A 215 26.02 35.17 5.44
CA MET A 215 26.46 35.47 6.79
C MET A 215 27.98 35.42 6.93
N GLU A 216 28.65 34.47 6.27
CA GLU A 216 30.11 34.42 6.20
C GLU A 216 30.69 35.68 5.53
N GLN A 217 30.10 36.10 4.41
CA GLN A 217 30.50 37.33 3.71
C GLN A 217 30.28 38.59 4.57
N SER A 218 29.15 38.63 5.29
CA SER A 218 28.84 39.74 6.21
C SER A 218 29.82 39.80 7.37
N ALA A 219 30.13 38.65 8.00
CA ALA A 219 31.12 38.55 9.07
C ALA A 219 32.51 38.97 8.59
N GLY A 220 32.92 38.55 7.39
CA GLY A 220 34.19 38.98 6.77
C GLY A 220 34.27 40.49 6.55
N SER A 221 33.19 41.07 5.99
CA SER A 221 33.10 42.53 5.78
C SER A 221 33.15 43.29 7.10
N LEU A 222 32.44 42.82 8.12
CA LEU A 222 32.38 43.44 9.43
C LEU A 222 33.74 43.41 10.14
N ARG A 223 34.51 42.32 9.98
CA ARG A 223 35.88 42.22 10.49
C ARG A 223 36.80 43.28 9.86
N LEU A 224 36.69 43.50 8.54
CA LEU A 224 37.45 44.54 7.84
C LEU A 224 37.06 45.96 8.31
N HIS A 225 35.77 46.21 8.52
CA HIS A 225 35.28 47.49 9.06
C HIS A 225 35.79 47.72 10.48
N SER A 226 35.72 46.71 11.36
CA SER A 226 36.25 46.79 12.73
C SER A 226 37.75 47.11 12.74
N GLN A 227 38.57 46.46 11.90
CA GLN A 227 39.99 46.79 11.76
C GLN A 227 40.23 48.23 11.28
N SER A 228 39.42 48.69 10.32
CA SER A 228 39.50 50.08 9.82
C SER A 228 39.11 51.10 10.90
N LEU A 229 38.13 50.78 11.74
CA LEU A 229 37.73 51.63 12.87
C LEU A 229 38.84 51.75 13.91
N VAL A 230 39.56 50.66 14.23
CA VAL A 230 40.72 50.71 15.14
C VAL A 230 41.81 51.62 14.58
N SER A 231 42.19 51.44 13.31
CA SER A 231 43.20 52.28 12.65
C SER A 231 42.78 53.75 12.59
N LEU A 232 41.50 54.03 12.31
CA LEU A 232 40.98 55.40 12.29
C LEU A 232 41.00 56.03 13.69
N SER A 233 40.73 55.25 14.73
CA SER A 233 40.83 55.68 16.13
C SER A 233 42.26 56.05 16.50
N GLU A 234 43.25 55.26 16.08
CA GLU A 234 44.69 55.56 16.26
C GLU A 234 45.09 56.86 15.55
N HIS A 235 44.69 57.04 14.29
CA HIS A 235 44.96 58.28 13.55
C HIS A 235 44.32 59.52 14.17
N ILE A 236 43.14 59.36 14.77
CA ILE A 236 42.48 60.44 15.49
C ILE A 236 43.22 60.76 16.79
N ALA A 237 43.67 59.76 17.54
CA ALA A 237 44.48 59.97 18.74
C ALA A 237 45.78 60.73 18.40
N ASP A 238 46.44 60.37 17.30
CA ASP A 238 47.62 61.08 16.78
C ASP A 238 47.29 62.52 16.37
N ALA A 239 46.17 62.75 15.68
CA ALA A 239 45.74 64.08 15.25
C ALA A 239 45.43 65.00 16.45
N VAL A 240 44.79 64.47 17.50
CA VAL A 240 44.57 65.19 18.76
C VAL A 240 45.91 65.57 19.40
N GLN A 241 46.86 64.64 19.44
CA GLN A 241 48.16 64.89 20.05
C GLN A 241 48.96 65.93 19.26
N LEU A 242 48.93 65.85 17.92
CA LEU A 242 49.54 66.84 17.04
C LEU A 242 48.93 68.24 17.24
N LEU A 243 47.60 68.35 17.24
CA LEU A 243 46.90 69.62 17.48
C LEU A 243 47.27 70.23 18.85
N ARG A 244 47.38 69.41 19.91
CA ARG A 244 47.83 69.90 21.22
C ARG A 244 49.26 70.43 21.17
N THR A 245 50.17 69.74 20.48
CA THR A 245 51.57 70.20 20.35
C THR A 245 51.69 71.47 19.49
N GLN A 246 51.00 71.57 18.35
CA GLN A 246 50.98 72.77 17.51
C GLN A 246 50.37 73.98 18.22
N ALA A 247 49.26 73.78 18.93
CA ALA A 247 48.68 74.83 19.77
C ALA A 247 49.63 75.28 20.89
N SER A 248 50.55 74.43 21.34
CA SER A 248 51.55 74.77 22.35
C SER A 248 52.72 75.59 21.77
N ASP A 249 53.11 75.33 20.52
CA ASP A 249 54.31 75.90 19.87
C ASP A 249 54.03 77.20 19.06
N GLU A 250 52.82 77.42 18.54
CA GLU A 250 52.49 78.58 17.67
C GLU A 250 51.87 79.81 18.36
N LEU A 251 51.70 79.81 19.70
CA LEU A 251 51.05 80.92 20.41
C LEU A 251 51.98 82.13 20.68
N LEU A 252 52.12 82.99 19.67
CA LEU A 252 52.39 84.44 19.81
C LEU A 252 51.12 85.24 19.39
N PRO A 253 50.97 86.53 19.78
CA PRO A 253 49.71 87.08 20.32
C PRO A 253 48.67 87.54 19.28
N SER A 254 47.87 86.60 18.74
CA SER A 254 46.57 86.89 18.11
C SER A 254 45.49 85.96 18.73
N GLN A 255 44.97 86.35 19.89
CA GLN A 255 44.85 85.44 21.04
C GLN A 255 43.44 84.98 21.46
N GLN A 256 42.36 85.21 20.69
CA GLN A 256 41.01 84.77 21.15
C GLN A 256 40.19 84.00 20.11
N VAL A 257 40.22 84.43 18.84
CA VAL A 257 39.47 83.73 17.78
C VAL A 257 40.09 82.37 17.46
N SER A 258 41.41 82.24 17.56
CA SER A 258 42.15 81.00 17.26
C SER A 258 41.98 79.91 18.34
N GLU A 259 42.01 80.27 19.63
CA GLU A 259 41.80 79.30 20.73
C GLU A 259 40.39 78.71 20.74
N GLN A 260 39.38 79.54 20.44
CA GLN A 260 37.99 79.09 20.44
C GLN A 260 37.71 78.13 19.28
N GLN A 261 38.30 78.38 18.11
CA GLN A 261 38.24 77.47 16.95
C GLN A 261 39.01 76.17 17.19
N LEU A 262 40.20 76.24 17.79
CA LEU A 262 40.99 75.06 18.17
C LEU A 262 40.27 74.18 19.20
N THR A 263 39.61 74.80 20.18
CA THR A 263 38.80 74.08 21.19
C THR A 263 37.61 73.38 20.54
N GLN A 264 36.90 74.05 19.61
CA GLN A 264 35.79 73.44 18.86
C GLN A 264 36.23 72.26 18.00
N VAL A 265 37.41 72.36 17.36
CA VAL A 265 38.00 71.25 16.59
C VAL A 265 38.38 70.09 17.52
N ALA A 266 39.00 70.37 18.67
CA ALA A 266 39.33 69.34 19.65
C ALA A 266 38.08 68.62 20.17
N ASP A 267 37.02 69.35 20.52
CA ASP A 267 35.74 68.79 20.98
C ASP A 267 35.09 67.92 19.89
N ALA A 268 35.08 68.38 18.63
CA ALA A 268 34.58 67.59 17.51
C ALA A 268 35.37 66.29 17.32
N ILE A 269 36.69 66.34 17.46
CA ILE A 269 37.54 65.15 17.37
C ILE A 269 37.28 64.18 18.53
N TYR A 270 37.10 64.67 19.76
CA TYR A 270 36.72 63.82 20.90
C TYR A 270 35.37 63.14 20.68
N GLN A 271 34.38 63.84 20.12
CA GLN A 271 33.09 63.25 19.77
C GLN A 271 33.22 62.18 18.69
N ILE A 272 34.07 62.40 17.68
CA ILE A 272 34.35 61.39 16.64
C ILE A 272 35.02 60.17 17.26
N ALA A 273 36.05 60.34 18.11
CA ALA A 273 36.73 59.24 18.79
C ALA A 273 35.76 58.39 19.64
N ALA A 274 34.89 59.04 20.42
CA ALA A 274 33.87 58.35 21.21
C ALA A 274 32.87 57.58 20.32
N SER A 275 32.47 58.16 19.19
CA SER A 275 31.56 57.51 18.22
C SER A 275 32.22 56.29 17.55
N LEU A 276 33.51 56.36 17.23
CA LEU A 276 34.26 55.25 16.65
C LEU A 276 34.42 54.09 17.64
N GLU A 277 34.68 54.37 18.92
CA GLU A 277 34.74 53.34 19.96
C GLU A 277 33.39 52.61 20.11
N GLN A 278 32.28 53.36 20.11
CA GLN A 278 30.94 52.78 20.12
C GLN A 278 30.66 51.92 18.87
N LEU A 279 31.04 52.40 17.68
CA LEU A 279 30.92 51.64 16.43
C LEU A 279 31.77 50.37 16.44
N HIS A 280 32.98 50.42 17.01
CA HIS A 280 33.86 49.27 17.16
C HIS A 280 33.25 48.20 18.08
N GLN A 281 32.74 48.61 19.25
CA GLN A 281 32.04 47.69 20.15
C GLN A 281 30.81 47.07 19.49
N SER A 282 29.99 47.89 18.80
CA SER A 282 28.81 47.40 18.09
C SER A 282 29.17 46.42 16.97
N SER A 283 30.26 46.68 16.24
CA SER A 283 30.78 45.77 15.19
C SER A 283 31.27 44.45 15.80
N THR A 284 31.95 44.49 16.94
CA THR A 284 32.44 43.29 17.65
C THR A 284 31.28 42.41 18.10
N ILE A 285 30.25 43.00 18.72
CA ILE A 285 29.03 42.27 19.15
C ILE A 285 28.30 41.68 17.94
N THR A 286 28.22 42.44 16.85
CA THR A 286 27.53 41.98 15.63
C THR A 286 28.30 40.83 14.96
N LEU A 287 29.64 40.84 15.02
CA LEU A 287 30.49 39.75 14.53
C LEU A 287 30.27 38.46 15.34
N GLU A 288 30.23 38.57 16.67
CA GLU A 288 29.95 37.44 17.56
C GLU A 288 28.56 36.84 17.26
N ARG A 289 27.54 37.69 17.10
CA ARG A 289 26.19 37.23 16.73
C ARG A 289 26.14 36.56 15.36
N ALA A 290 26.88 37.07 14.37
CA ALA A 290 26.98 36.45 13.07
C ALA A 290 27.64 35.06 13.14
N GLN A 291 28.69 34.91 13.95
CA GLN A 291 29.35 33.61 14.17
C GLN A 291 28.42 32.59 14.86
N LEU A 292 27.67 33.02 15.88
CA LEU A 292 26.66 32.17 16.52
C LEU A 292 25.53 31.79 15.54
N GLY A 293 25.11 32.73 14.70
CA GLY A 293 24.17 32.47 13.61
C GLY A 293 24.70 31.40 12.65
N GLN A 294 25.97 31.49 12.26
CA GLN A 294 26.63 30.51 11.38
C GLN A 294 26.58 29.11 11.97
N GLN A 295 26.98 28.97 13.22
CA GLN A 295 26.93 27.68 13.92
C GLN A 295 25.50 27.13 13.99
N SER A 296 24.50 27.99 14.21
CA SER A 296 23.09 27.59 14.24
C SER A 296 22.61 27.10 12.87
N LEU A 297 23.01 27.78 11.78
CA LEU A 297 22.66 27.33 10.42
C LEU A 297 23.30 26.00 10.07
N THR A 298 24.58 25.80 10.39
CA THR A 298 25.25 24.51 10.16
C THR A 298 24.52 23.39 10.90
N GLN A 299 24.14 23.59 12.17
CA GLN A 299 23.34 22.62 12.93
C GLN A 299 21.98 22.31 12.28
N ILE A 300 21.28 23.33 11.77
CA ILE A 300 19.99 23.14 11.09
C ILE A 300 20.19 22.35 9.79
N THR A 301 21.23 22.67 9.00
CA THR A 301 21.56 21.95 7.77
C THR A 301 21.85 20.48 8.05
N ASP A 302 22.63 20.17 9.08
CA ASP A 302 22.93 18.80 9.51
C ASP A 302 21.67 18.06 9.95
N GLN A 303 20.80 18.71 10.74
CA GLN A 303 19.53 18.14 11.18
C GLN A 303 18.58 17.84 10.01
N VAL A 304 18.44 18.76 9.05
CA VAL A 304 17.59 18.55 7.88
C VAL A 304 18.14 17.42 7.00
N SER A 305 19.47 17.34 6.84
CA SER A 305 20.11 16.23 6.12
C SER A 305 19.88 14.89 6.82
N SER A 306 20.02 14.83 8.15
CA SER A 306 19.76 13.61 8.93
C SER A 306 18.31 13.17 8.82
N LEU A 307 17.37 14.12 8.93
CA LEU A 307 15.94 13.84 8.77
C LEU A 307 15.62 13.24 7.41
N GLN A 308 16.31 13.67 6.35
CA GLN A 308 16.11 13.11 5.03
C GLN A 308 16.57 11.65 4.96
N VAL A 309 17.73 11.34 5.55
CA VAL A 309 18.21 9.95 5.68
C VAL A 309 17.23 9.11 6.50
N ASP A 310 16.76 9.62 7.64
CA ASP A 310 15.82 8.90 8.51
C ASP A 310 14.50 8.58 7.78
N VAL A 311 14.01 9.49 6.93
CA VAL A 311 12.80 9.27 6.12
C VAL A 311 13.04 8.20 5.05
N ASP A 312 14.18 8.25 4.36
CA ASP A 312 14.54 7.26 3.34
C ASP A 312 14.76 5.86 3.95
N ASP A 313 15.38 5.80 5.13
CA ASP A 313 15.58 4.58 5.90
C ASP A 313 14.25 4.02 6.42
N MET A 314 13.33 4.88 6.86
CA MET A 314 11.98 4.46 7.27
C MET A 314 11.20 3.88 6.09
N ALA A 315 11.26 4.51 4.90
CA ALA A 315 10.63 3.99 3.70
C ALA A 315 11.21 2.63 3.30
N SER A 316 12.55 2.50 3.33
CA SER A 316 13.26 1.24 3.07
C SER A 316 12.91 0.16 4.09
N GLY A 317 12.80 0.53 5.37
CA GLY A 317 12.40 -0.35 6.47
C GLY A 317 10.97 -0.87 6.31
N ILE A 318 10.03 -0.03 5.86
CA ILE A 318 8.65 -0.44 5.55
C ILE A 318 8.65 -1.47 4.41
N HIS A 319 9.43 -1.24 3.35
CA HIS A 319 9.56 -2.21 2.26
C HIS A 319 10.16 -3.54 2.72
N ALA A 320 11.26 -3.50 3.46
CA ALA A 320 11.89 -4.70 4.01
C ALA A 320 10.95 -5.47 4.94
N MET A 321 10.18 -4.77 5.78
CA MET A 321 9.18 -5.38 6.65
C MET A 321 8.06 -6.05 5.86
N SER A 322 7.62 -5.44 4.74
CA SER A 322 6.65 -6.05 3.83
C SER A 322 7.20 -7.35 3.24
N ASP A 323 8.43 -7.34 2.73
CA ASP A 323 9.08 -8.51 2.12
C ASP A 323 9.32 -9.63 3.14
N GLN A 324 9.79 -9.30 4.34
CA GLN A 324 9.93 -10.26 5.44
C GLN A 324 8.58 -10.85 5.84
N SER A 325 7.52 -10.05 5.89
CA SER A 325 6.17 -10.53 6.16
C SER A 325 5.70 -11.55 5.11
N TYR A 326 6.04 -11.33 3.83
CA TYR A 326 5.79 -12.31 2.76
C TYR A 326 6.57 -13.62 2.94
N GLU A 327 7.84 -13.56 3.35
CA GLU A 327 8.64 -14.75 3.62
C GLU A 327 8.09 -15.54 4.81
N ILE A 328 7.78 -14.86 5.93
CA ILE A 328 7.20 -15.51 7.10
C ILE A 328 5.86 -16.17 6.72
N ALA A 329 5.00 -15.50 5.96
CA ALA A 329 3.75 -16.09 5.50
C ALA A 329 3.97 -17.40 4.71
N ARG A 330 5.02 -17.45 3.87
CA ARG A 330 5.40 -18.66 3.14
C ARG A 330 5.87 -19.77 4.07
N PHE A 331 6.68 -19.47 5.08
CA PHE A 331 7.10 -20.47 6.06
C PHE A 331 5.92 -20.99 6.88
N VAL A 332 5.01 -20.11 7.29
CA VAL A 332 3.79 -20.48 8.00
C VAL A 332 2.95 -21.46 7.18
N ASP A 333 2.82 -21.24 5.87
CA ASP A 333 2.15 -22.19 4.97
C ASP A 333 2.87 -23.55 4.92
N ILE A 334 4.20 -23.55 4.81
CA ILE A 334 4.98 -24.80 4.76
C ILE A 334 4.78 -25.60 6.04
N ILE A 335 4.89 -24.96 7.21
CA ILE A 335 4.71 -25.63 8.50
C ILE A 335 3.26 -26.10 8.67
N ALA A 336 2.28 -25.33 8.18
CA ALA A 336 0.88 -25.74 8.22
C ALA A 336 0.66 -27.04 7.42
N ASN A 337 1.24 -27.13 6.22
CA ASN A 337 1.21 -28.36 5.42
C ASN A 337 1.92 -29.54 6.12
N LEU A 338 3.05 -29.29 6.81
CA LEU A 338 3.74 -30.33 7.58
C LEU A 338 2.93 -30.81 8.79
N ALA A 339 2.27 -29.88 9.48
CA ALA A 339 1.39 -30.20 10.61
C ALA A 339 0.19 -31.04 10.13
N GLU A 340 -0.40 -30.70 8.98
CA GLU A 340 -1.47 -31.49 8.38
C GLU A 340 -1.01 -32.89 7.97
N GLN A 341 0.16 -33.02 7.35
CA GLN A 341 0.75 -34.32 7.02
C GLN A 341 1.06 -35.16 8.26
N THR A 342 1.58 -34.52 9.32
CA THR A 342 1.85 -35.17 10.59
C THR A 342 0.55 -35.65 11.26
N ASN A 343 -0.51 -34.85 11.19
CA ASN A 343 -1.84 -35.25 11.65
C ASN A 343 -2.36 -36.49 10.91
N LEU A 344 -2.19 -36.53 9.58
CA LEU A 344 -2.58 -37.69 8.76
C LEU A 344 -1.74 -38.94 9.07
N LEU A 345 -0.43 -38.79 9.26
CA LEU A 345 0.46 -39.88 9.67
C LEU A 345 0.10 -40.43 11.05
N ALA A 346 -0.16 -39.54 12.01
CA ALA A 346 -0.59 -39.91 13.36
C ALA A 346 -1.94 -40.62 13.34
N LEU A 347 -2.89 -40.16 12.51
CA LEU A 347 -4.17 -40.83 12.32
C LEU A 347 -3.99 -42.26 11.78
N ASN A 348 -3.16 -42.44 10.76
CA ASN A 348 -2.86 -43.77 10.21
C ASN A 348 -2.21 -44.67 11.26
N ALA A 349 -1.28 -44.14 12.06
CA ALA A 349 -0.64 -44.88 13.14
C ALA A 349 -1.64 -45.27 14.24
N SER A 350 -2.57 -44.39 14.61
CA SER A 350 -3.65 -44.71 15.56
C SER A 350 -4.56 -45.84 15.05
N ILE A 351 -4.88 -45.85 13.74
CA ILE A 351 -5.68 -46.91 13.12
C ILE A 351 -4.93 -48.24 13.17
N GLU A 352 -3.65 -48.25 12.79
CA GLU A 352 -2.86 -49.50 12.78
C GLU A 352 -2.59 -50.03 14.20
N ALA A 353 -2.40 -49.13 15.17
CA ALA A 353 -2.29 -49.49 16.59
C ALA A 353 -3.59 -50.12 17.12
N ALA A 354 -4.76 -49.60 16.72
CA ALA A 354 -6.05 -50.21 17.06
C ALA A 354 -6.21 -51.60 16.40
N ARG A 355 -5.70 -51.76 15.18
CA ARG A 355 -5.72 -53.03 14.43
C ARG A 355 -4.84 -54.12 15.06
N ALA A 356 -3.72 -53.74 15.68
CA ALA A 356 -2.83 -54.64 16.42
C ALA A 356 -3.37 -55.08 17.80
N GLY A 357 -4.54 -54.57 18.22
CA GLY A 357 -5.20 -54.97 19.46
C GLY A 357 -4.34 -54.68 20.70
N GLN A 358 -4.16 -55.69 21.57
CA GLN A 358 -3.40 -55.54 22.82
C GLN A 358 -1.93 -55.15 22.61
N HIS A 359 -1.32 -55.59 21.51
CA HIS A 359 0.08 -55.29 21.18
C HIS A 359 0.30 -53.85 20.70
N GLY A 360 -0.77 -53.14 20.31
CA GLY A 360 -0.70 -51.76 19.81
C GLY A 360 -0.98 -50.68 20.85
N GLN A 361 -1.33 -51.03 22.09
CA GLN A 361 -1.81 -50.04 23.09
C GLN A 361 -0.79 -48.92 23.38
N SER A 362 0.50 -49.24 23.51
CA SER A 362 1.54 -48.23 23.74
C SER A 362 1.75 -47.32 22.52
N PHE A 363 1.66 -47.86 21.30
CA PHE A 363 1.73 -47.09 20.05
C PHE A 363 0.50 -46.20 19.84
N ALA A 364 -0.69 -46.65 20.27
CA ALA A 364 -1.91 -45.86 20.18
C ALA A 364 -1.84 -44.57 21.01
N VAL A 365 -1.27 -44.63 22.21
CA VAL A 365 -1.07 -43.45 23.08
C VAL A 365 -0.12 -42.45 22.43
N VAL A 366 1.00 -42.92 21.87
CA VAL A 366 1.96 -42.06 21.16
C VAL A 366 1.31 -41.42 19.94
N ALA A 367 0.60 -42.18 19.12
CA ALA A 367 -0.08 -41.66 17.94
C ALA A 367 -1.13 -40.59 18.28
N GLN A 368 -1.88 -40.77 19.38
CA GLN A 368 -2.84 -39.77 19.86
C GLN A 368 -2.14 -38.48 20.31
N GLU A 369 -0.98 -38.57 20.98
CA GLU A 369 -0.23 -37.38 21.41
C GLU A 369 0.37 -36.64 20.22
N VAL A 370 0.94 -37.34 19.23
CA VAL A 370 1.43 -36.72 17.97
C VAL A 370 0.29 -36.02 17.23
N LYS A 371 -0.90 -36.64 17.17
CA LYS A 371 -2.09 -36.04 16.59
C LYS A 371 -2.47 -34.74 17.30
N LYS A 372 -2.53 -34.77 18.64
CA LYS A 372 -2.83 -33.59 19.45
C LYS A 372 -1.83 -32.46 19.18
N LEU A 373 -0.53 -32.76 19.18
CA LEU A 373 0.54 -31.79 18.91
C LEU A 373 0.41 -31.14 17.53
N SER A 374 0.05 -31.92 16.50
CA SER A 374 -0.15 -31.43 15.15
C SER A 374 -1.33 -30.45 15.01
N LEU A 375 -2.42 -30.70 15.75
CA LEU A 375 -3.59 -29.82 15.80
C LEU A 375 -3.28 -28.52 16.56
N GLU A 376 -2.58 -28.61 17.69
CA GLU A 376 -2.11 -27.45 18.44
C GLU A 376 -1.18 -26.58 17.59
N THR A 377 -0.25 -27.21 16.86
CA THR A 377 0.64 -26.51 15.91
C THR A 377 -0.16 -25.76 14.83
N SER A 378 -1.16 -26.42 14.24
CA SER A 378 -2.03 -25.79 13.22
C SER A 378 -2.81 -24.59 13.78
N SER A 379 -3.27 -24.69 15.04
CA SER A 379 -3.94 -23.58 15.72
C SER A 379 -3.02 -22.38 15.93
N ALA A 380 -1.77 -22.62 16.38
CA ALA A 380 -0.77 -21.57 16.56
C ALA A 380 -0.43 -20.85 15.25
N LEU A 381 -0.26 -21.59 14.15
CA LEU A 381 0.04 -21.03 12.84
C LEU A 381 -1.08 -20.12 12.31
N LYS A 382 -2.36 -20.40 12.63
CA LYS A 382 -3.48 -19.51 12.30
C LYS A 382 -3.40 -18.17 13.02
N MET A 383 -3.01 -18.17 14.29
CA MET A 383 -2.80 -16.92 15.04
C MET A 383 -1.67 -16.10 14.44
N ILE A 384 -0.54 -16.73 14.11
CA ILE A 384 0.61 -16.08 13.46
C ILE A 384 0.19 -15.48 12.11
N SER A 385 -0.59 -16.21 11.31
CA SER A 385 -1.10 -15.73 10.02
C SER A 385 -1.96 -14.46 10.19
N GLY A 386 -2.78 -14.40 11.24
CA GLY A 386 -3.58 -13.22 11.57
C GLY A 386 -2.74 -11.99 11.91
N ILE A 387 -1.61 -12.18 12.61
CA ILE A 387 -0.68 -11.09 12.94
C ILE A 387 0.01 -10.58 11.67
N ILE A 388 0.51 -11.46 10.80
CA ILE A 388 1.18 -11.08 9.55
C ILE A 388 0.25 -10.29 8.62
N ALA A 389 -1.05 -10.62 8.60
CA ALA A 389 -2.05 -9.91 7.81
C ALA A 389 -2.20 -8.42 8.20
N GLN A 390 -1.83 -8.04 9.42
CA GLN A 390 -1.87 -6.65 9.87
C GLN A 390 -0.71 -5.81 9.31
N PHE A 391 0.41 -6.45 8.94
CA PHE A 391 1.63 -5.80 8.45
C PHE A 391 1.78 -5.79 6.93
N SER A 392 0.88 -6.43 6.19
CA SER A 392 0.98 -6.66 4.74
C SER A 392 -0.01 -5.84 3.88
N LEU A 393 -0.57 -4.76 4.44
CA LEU A 393 -1.29 -3.71 3.70
C LEU A 393 -0.39 -3.03 2.66
#